data_AF-M0CAD5-F1
#
_entry.id   AF-M0CAD5-F1
#
_cell.length_a   1.000
_cell.length_b   1.000
_cell.length_c   1.000
_cell.angle_alpha   90.00
_cell.angle_beta   90.00
_cell.angle_gamma   90.00
#
_symmetry.space_group_name_H-M   'P 1'
#
loop_
_entity.id
_entity.type
_entity.pdbx_description
1 polymer ?
#
loop_
_entity_poly.entity_id
_entity_poly.type
_entity_poly.pdbx_seq_one_letter_code
_entity_poly.pdbx_strand_id
1 'polypeptide(L)' 'MQEAWIQLQCPECDEQWEANPADLHEPAETFGCEDCEARRPLSEFTKTARDFEILEEFHGS' A
#
# COMPACT_ATOMS: atom_id res chain seq x y z
N MET A 1 15.17 -8.78 8.72
CA MET A 1 14.12 -7.94 8.13
C MET A 1 13.14 -8.92 7.51
N GLN A 2 11.83 -8.78 7.76
CA GLN A 2 10.85 -9.68 7.14
C GLN A 2 10.69 -9.24 5.68
N GLU A 3 10.85 -10.19 4.76
CA GLU A 3 10.72 -9.96 3.33
C GLU A 3 9.32 -10.39 2.91
N ALA A 4 8.45 -9.42 2.62
CA ALA A 4 7.12 -9.66 2.05
C ALA A 4 6.92 -8.70 0.86
N TRP A 5 5.99 -9.05 -0.01
CA TRP A 5 5.64 -8.25 -1.19
C TRP A 5 4.13 -8.17 -1.29
N ILE A 6 3.61 -6.96 -1.45
CA ILE A 6 2.19 -6.69 -1.68
C ILE A 6 2.02 -5.96 -3.01
N GLN A 7 0.88 -6.17 -3.66
CA GLN A 7 0.50 -5.42 -4.84
C GLN A 7 -0.28 -4.16 -4.44
N LEU A 8 0.21 -3.03 -4.93
CA LEU A 8 -0.49 -1.76 -4.85
C LEU A 8 -1.04 -1.37 -6.24
N GLN A 9 -2.20 -0.73 -6.23
CA GLN A 9 -2.86 -0.14 -7.38
C GLN A 9 -3.40 1.23 -6.98
N CYS A 10 -3.03 2.28 -7.72
CA CYS A 10 -3.61 3.59 -7.51
C CYS A 10 -5.10 3.58 -7.91
N PRO A 11 -6.03 3.99 -7.02
CA PRO A 11 -7.47 4.02 -7.35
C PRO A 11 -7.85 5.14 -8.33
N GLU A 12 -6.95 6.08 -8.62
CA GLU A 12 -7.24 7.24 -9.50
C GLU A 12 -6.68 7.05 -10.92
N CYS A 13 -5.49 6.45 -11.08
CA CYS A 13 -4.85 6.27 -12.39
C CYS A 13 -4.61 4.81 -12.81
N ASP A 14 -5.01 3.83 -11.98
CA ASP A 14 -4.81 2.39 -12.21
C ASP A 14 -3.35 1.91 -12.31
N GLU A 15 -2.39 2.78 -11.95
CA GLU A 15 -0.97 2.42 -11.88
C GLU A 15 -0.74 1.32 -10.85
N GLN A 16 0.09 0.33 -11.18
CA GLN A 16 0.29 -0.86 -10.36
C GLN A 16 1.76 -1.12 -10.11
N TRP A 17 2.12 -1.37 -8.85
CA TRP A 17 3.49 -1.67 -8.47
C TRP A 17 3.53 -2.64 -7.29
N GLU A 18 4.67 -3.29 -7.12
CA GLU A 18 4.96 -4.15 -5.97
C GLU A 18 5.80 -3.39 -4.96
N ALA A 19 5.44 -3.51 -3.68
CA ALA A 19 6.16 -2.87 -2.59
C ALA A 19 6.31 -3.82 -1.41
N ASN A 20 7.36 -3.62 -0.62
CA ASN A 20 7.54 -4.31 0.64
C ASN A 20 6.74 -3.58 1.73
N PRO A 21 5.79 -4.22 2.42
CA PRO A 21 5.03 -3.59 3.50
C PRO A 21 5.92 -3.04 4.62
N ALA A 22 7.11 -3.60 4.84
CA ALA A 22 8.06 -3.07 5.82
C ALA A 22 8.64 -1.68 5.45
N ASP A 23 8.60 -1.31 4.17
CA ASP A 23 9.11 -0.04 3.64
C ASP A 23 7.98 0.99 3.42
N LEU A 24 6.73 0.63 3.75
CA LEU A 24 5.55 1.47 3.59
C LEU A 24 5.14 2.17 4.89
N HIS A 25 4.24 3.14 4.73
CA HIS A 25 3.58 3.87 5.82
C HIS A 25 2.46 3.05 6.48
N GLU A 26 1.92 3.51 7.61
CA GLU A 26 0.78 2.83 8.22
C GLU A 26 -0.43 2.83 7.25
N PRO A 27 -1.32 1.81 7.28
CA PRO A 27 -2.44 1.73 6.35
C PRO A 27 -3.36 2.97 6.35
N ALA A 28 -3.49 3.63 7.50
CA ALA A 28 -4.31 4.82 7.66
C ALA A 28 -3.60 6.13 7.27
N GLU A 29 -2.27 6.10 7.07
CA GLU A 29 -1.51 7.28 6.67
C GLU A 29 -1.80 7.67 5.22
N THR A 30 -1.73 8.97 4.95
CA THR A 30 -1.92 9.49 3.60
C THR A 30 -0.72 9.15 2.73
N PHE A 31 -0.96 8.38 1.68
CA PHE A 31 0.01 8.00 0.67
C PHE A 31 -0.25 8.74 -0.64
N GLY A 32 0.83 9.15 -1.29
CA GLY A 32 0.80 9.87 -2.57
C GLY A 32 1.18 8.94 -3.71
N CYS A 33 0.36 8.86 -4.76
CA CYS A 33 0.78 8.22 -6.01
C CYS A 33 1.87 9.05 -6.69
N GLU A 34 2.96 8.43 -7.12
CA GLU A 34 4.05 9.11 -7.82
C GLU A 34 3.68 9.50 -9.26
N ASP A 35 2.77 8.76 -9.91
CA ASP A 35 2.37 9.01 -11.31
C ASP A 35 1.31 10.10 -11.48
N CYS A 36 0.30 10.14 -10.62
CA CYS A 36 -0.83 11.06 -10.75
C CYS A 36 -0.95 12.08 -9.61
N GLU A 37 -0.04 12.05 -8.63
CA GLU A 37 -0.01 12.94 -7.46
C GLU A 37 -1.26 12.87 -6.55
N ALA A 38 -2.12 11.86 -6.76
CA ALA A 38 -3.28 11.62 -5.92
C ALA A 38 -2.87 11.28 -4.48
N ARG A 39 -3.63 11.78 -3.50
CA ARG A 39 -3.38 11.53 -2.07
C ARG A 39 -4.59 10.84 -1.44
N ARG A 40 -4.41 9.60 -0.98
CA ARG A 40 -5.43 8.77 -0.32
C ARG A 40 -4.78 7.96 0.81
N PRO A 41 -5.54 7.38 1.75
CA PRO A 41 -4.99 6.42 2.71
C PRO A 41 -4.28 5.27 1.99
N LEU A 42 -3.13 4.80 2.50
CA LEU A 42 -2.39 3.68 1.89
C LEU A 42 -3.25 2.41 1.74
N SER A 43 -4.20 2.19 2.66
CA SER A 43 -5.17 1.09 2.57
C SER A 43 -6.00 1.09 1.29
N GLU A 44 -6.23 2.25 0.67
CA GLU A 44 -6.96 2.34 -0.60
C GLU A 44 -6.11 1.94 -1.81
N PHE A 45 -4.78 1.92 -1.64
CA PHE A 45 -3.86 1.49 -2.68
C PHE A 45 -3.67 -0.03 -2.71
N THR A 46 -4.07 -0.78 -1.69
CA THR A 46 -3.92 -2.25 -1.73
C THR A 46 -4.83 -2.86 -2.78
N LYS A 47 -4.26 -3.64 -3.70
CA LYS A 47 -5.01 -4.21 -4.83
C LYS A 47 -6.03 -5.27 -4.40
N THR A 48 -5.71 -6.04 -3.35
CA THR A 48 -6.58 -7.10 -2.83
C THR A 48 -6.71 -7.02 -1.31
N ALA A 49 -7.76 -7.64 -0.77
CA ALA A 49 -7.92 -7.78 0.67
C ALA A 49 -6.74 -8.53 1.33
N ARG A 50 -6.11 -9.46 0.60
CA ARG A 50 -4.94 -10.19 1.09
C ARG A 50 -3.70 -9.29 1.20
N ASP A 51 -3.51 -8.39 0.24
CA ASP A 51 -2.43 -7.38 0.30
C ASP A 51 -2.63 -6.44 1.50
N PHE A 52 -3.88 -6.06 1.77
CA PHE A 52 -4.23 -5.25 2.94
C PHE A 52 -3.97 -5.99 4.26
N GLU A 53 -4.37 -7.26 4.38
CA GLU A 53 -4.08 -8.07 5.57
C GLU A 53 -2.58 -8.15 5.86
N ILE A 54 -1.76 -8.37 4.83
CA ILE A 54 -0.30 -8.41 4.97
C ILE A 54 0.22 -7.04 5.43
N LEU A 55 -0.28 -5.94 4.86
CA LEU A 55 0.10 -4.60 5.31
C LEU A 55 -0.27 -4.38 6.79
N GLU A 56 -1.47 -4.77 7.22
CA GLU A 56 -1.88 -4.66 8.63
C GLU A 56 -1.01 -5.52 9.56
N GLU A 57 -0.61 -6.73 9.17
CA GLU A 57 0.28 -7.58 9.97
C GLU A 57 1.65 -6.93 10.24
N PHE A 58 2.13 -6.07 9.34
CA PHE A 58 3.40 -5.36 9.49
C PHE A 58 3.30 -4.10 10.36
N HIS A 59 2.14 -3.44 10.39
CA HIS A 59 1.94 -2.18 11.12
C HIS A 59 1.11 -2.32 12.41
N GLY A 60 0.39 -3.42 12.58
CA GLY A 60 -0.45 -3.69 13.75
C GLY A 60 0.36 -4.27 14.92
N SER A 61 0.73 -3.42 15.88
CA SER A 61 1.12 -3.82 17.25
C SER A 61 0.36 -3.03 18.31
#